data_AF-A0AAX2J2J7-F1
#
_entry.id   AF-A0AAX2J2J7-F1
#
_cell.length_a   1.000
_cell.length_b   1.000
_cell.length_c   1.000
_cell.angle_alpha   90.00
_cell.angle_beta   90.00
_cell.angle_gamma   90.00
#
_symmetry.space_group_name_H-M   'P 1'
#
loop_
_entity.id
_entity.type
_entity.pdbx_description
1 polymer ?
#
loop_
_entity_poly.entity_id
_entity_poly.type
_entity_poly.pdbx_seq_one_letter_code
_entity_poly.pdbx_strand_id
1 'polypeptide(L)'
;MIGSEKYHEVIAIGIAGDNPENIAISVYYVFGQSEKAHKHLENVKTLDFLENQTSFEEFYKNAVLSEEEKHQILIRSQAELQAYAKKLNKLMHNHNITAPQRVLYVSGMLLAMQDIHDQNGKKLGEGLTPHDLKGSQLAQKRDGILITDQINEFLQHRGIKAEKHKLMLASFSEISKDAQRDEPTENDKEIAHLLDSDSSTNKQVFTFIYENIFKSIDGFGGHIDIMGEMYSEFLKYALGDGKEIGIVLTPPYVTKMMAQMLNIKANNKVMDLATGSAGFLISAMELMIQDAENQFAKGSTAAENLISDIK
;
A
#
# COMPACT_ATOMS: atom_id res chain seq x y z
N MET A 1 -13.32 -11.14 8.41
CA MET A 1 -13.46 -11.83 7.10
C MET A 1 -12.40 -11.32 6.13
N ILE A 2 -12.41 -10.03 5.77
CA ILE A 2 -11.33 -9.43 4.97
C ILE A 2 -10.05 -9.25 5.80
N GLY A 3 -10.15 -8.73 7.03
CA GLY A 3 -9.02 -8.61 7.98
C GLY A 3 -8.38 -9.92 8.43
N SER A 4 -8.98 -11.06 8.08
CA SER A 4 -8.41 -12.40 8.33
C SER A 4 -7.86 -13.04 7.05
N GLU A 5 -7.76 -12.26 5.96
CA GLU A 5 -7.27 -12.67 4.63
C GLU A 5 -7.99 -13.88 3.99
N LYS A 6 -9.18 -14.24 4.50
CA LYS A 6 -9.96 -15.38 3.97
C LYS A 6 -10.72 -15.02 2.70
N TYR A 7 -11.07 -13.75 2.53
CA TYR A 7 -11.84 -13.22 1.41
C TYR A 7 -11.29 -11.85 1.03
N HIS A 8 -11.09 -11.60 -0.26
CA HIS A 8 -10.61 -10.31 -0.78
C HIS A 8 -11.71 -9.25 -0.86
N GLU A 9 -12.96 -9.70 -1.03
CA GLU A 9 -14.13 -8.86 -1.21
C GLU A 9 -15.35 -9.53 -0.57
N VAL A 10 -16.31 -8.73 -0.10
CA VAL A 10 -17.53 -9.20 0.56
C VAL A 10 -18.68 -8.28 0.21
N ILE A 11 -19.86 -8.86 -0.03
CA ILE A 11 -21.13 -8.12 -0.06
C ILE A 11 -21.72 -8.16 1.35
N ALA A 12 -21.74 -7.01 2.02
CA ALA A 12 -22.34 -6.87 3.35
C ALA A 12 -23.79 -6.39 3.21
N ILE A 13 -24.72 -7.15 3.82
CA ILE A 13 -26.16 -6.87 3.75
C ILE A 13 -26.67 -6.61 5.18
N GLY A 14 -27.13 -5.39 5.42
CA GLY A 14 -27.84 -5.03 6.65
C GLY A 14 -29.34 -5.07 6.39
N ILE A 15 -30.08 -5.78 7.24
CA ILE A 15 -31.54 -5.85 7.18
C ILE A 15 -32.09 -5.42 8.54
N ALA A 16 -32.94 -4.41 8.55
CA ALA A 16 -33.65 -3.95 9.74
C ALA A 16 -35.14 -3.89 9.43
N GLY A 17 -35.99 -4.30 10.36
CA GLY A 17 -37.43 -4.15 10.21
C GLY A 17 -38.20 -4.69 11.40
N ASP A 18 -39.41 -4.15 11.60
CA ASP A 18 -40.33 -4.58 12.67
C ASP A 18 -41.56 -5.32 12.12
N ASN A 19 -41.88 -5.14 10.83
CA ASN A 19 -42.98 -5.81 10.14
C ASN A 19 -42.72 -5.87 8.61
N PRO A 20 -43.47 -6.70 7.85
CA PRO A 20 -43.25 -6.90 6.41
C PRO A 20 -43.33 -5.65 5.54
N GLU A 21 -44.04 -4.61 5.97
CA GLU A 21 -44.15 -3.33 5.25
C GLU A 21 -43.06 -2.32 5.66
N ASN A 22 -42.31 -2.61 6.71
CA ASN A 22 -41.27 -1.74 7.27
C ASN A 22 -39.95 -2.51 7.37
N ILE A 23 -39.43 -2.91 6.20
CA ILE A 23 -38.12 -3.53 6.04
C ILE A 23 -37.20 -2.53 5.33
N ALA A 24 -36.04 -2.26 5.92
CA ALA A 24 -34.95 -1.52 5.33
C ALA A 24 -33.79 -2.48 5.04
N ILE A 25 -33.33 -2.48 3.78
CA ILE A 25 -32.16 -3.22 3.34
C ILE A 25 -31.10 -2.22 2.89
N SER A 26 -29.87 -2.40 3.38
CA SER A 26 -28.68 -1.66 2.95
C SER A 26 -27.62 -2.65 2.52
N VAL A 27 -27.10 -2.48 1.29
CA VAL A 27 -26.10 -3.37 0.72
C VAL A 27 -24.82 -2.59 0.46
N TYR A 28 -23.70 -3.16 0.88
CA TYR A 28 -22.36 -2.60 0.69
C TYR A 28 -21.47 -3.61 -0.01
N TYR A 29 -20.72 -3.14 -0.99
CA TYR A 29 -19.59 -3.88 -1.55
C TYR A 29 -18.32 -3.46 -0.80
N VAL A 30 -17.74 -4.38 -0.03
CA VAL A 30 -16.53 -4.16 0.76
C VAL A 30 -15.37 -4.83 0.04
N PHE A 31 -14.37 -4.04 -0.33
CA PHE A 31 -13.25 -4.45 -1.19
C PHE A 31 -11.89 -4.28 -0.51
N GLY A 32 -11.89 -4.05 0.81
CA GLY A 32 -10.67 -3.90 1.58
C GLY A 32 -10.92 -3.85 3.09
N GLN A 33 -9.83 -3.77 3.85
CA GLN A 33 -9.85 -3.71 5.31
C GLN A 33 -9.98 -2.28 5.86
N SER A 34 -9.66 -1.28 5.04
CA SER A 34 -9.81 0.13 5.42
C SER A 34 -11.28 0.47 5.64
N GLU A 35 -11.56 1.31 6.63
CA GLU A 35 -12.91 1.86 6.84
C GLU A 35 -13.46 2.54 5.58
N LYS A 36 -12.60 3.01 4.67
CA LYS A 36 -12.99 3.67 3.42
C LYS A 36 -13.12 2.71 2.24
N ALA A 37 -12.75 1.43 2.40
CA ALA A 37 -12.75 0.44 1.33
C ALA A 37 -14.12 -0.24 1.15
N HIS A 38 -15.17 0.58 1.06
CA HIS A 38 -16.52 0.11 0.82
C HIS A 38 -17.28 1.04 -0.14
N LYS A 39 -18.23 0.45 -0.88
CA LYS A 39 -19.16 1.14 -1.78
C LYS A 39 -20.58 0.82 -1.34
N HIS A 40 -21.37 1.85 -1.07
CA HIS A 40 -22.79 1.70 -0.76
C HIS A 40 -23.60 1.55 -2.05
N LEU A 41 -24.43 0.51 -2.14
CA LEU A 41 -25.27 0.23 -3.31
C LEU A 41 -26.67 0.80 -3.07
N GLU A 42 -26.80 2.12 -3.23
CA GLU A 42 -28.03 2.88 -2.90
C GLU A 42 -29.30 2.35 -3.60
N ASN A 43 -29.14 1.82 -4.80
CA ASN A 43 -30.23 1.34 -5.65
C ASN A 43 -30.70 -0.09 -5.28
N VAL A 44 -30.02 -0.78 -4.36
CA VAL A 44 -30.35 -2.15 -4.00
C VAL A 44 -31.18 -2.14 -2.72
N LYS A 45 -32.49 -2.32 -2.89
CA LYS A 45 -33.50 -2.27 -1.81
C LYS A 45 -34.14 -3.62 -1.51
N THR A 46 -33.90 -4.62 -2.36
CA THR A 46 -34.46 -5.97 -2.24
C THR A 46 -33.34 -7.02 -2.36
N LEU A 47 -33.67 -8.28 -2.08
CA LEU A 47 -32.75 -9.42 -2.24
C LEU A 47 -32.88 -10.09 -3.62
N ASP A 48 -33.58 -9.49 -4.57
CA ASP A 48 -33.88 -10.09 -5.88
C ASP A 48 -32.60 -10.34 -6.70
N PHE A 49 -31.52 -9.62 -6.40
CA PHE A 49 -30.21 -9.88 -6.98
C PHE A 49 -29.63 -11.27 -6.63
N LEU A 50 -30.18 -11.96 -5.62
CA LEU A 50 -29.82 -13.32 -5.23
C LEU A 50 -30.70 -14.40 -5.90
N GLU A 51 -31.68 -14.01 -6.72
CA GLU A 51 -32.66 -14.95 -7.30
C GLU A 51 -32.01 -16.04 -8.15
N ASN A 52 -31.04 -15.66 -8.98
CA ASN A 52 -30.36 -16.58 -9.89
C ASN A 52 -28.97 -16.03 -10.27
N GLN A 53 -28.19 -16.89 -10.93
CA GLN A 53 -26.82 -16.59 -11.36
C GLN A 53 -26.73 -15.33 -12.23
N THR A 54 -27.65 -15.14 -13.18
CA THR A 54 -27.64 -13.99 -14.10
C THR A 54 -27.92 -12.68 -13.37
N SER A 55 -28.94 -12.66 -12.51
CA SER A 55 -29.26 -11.49 -11.66
C SER A 55 -28.08 -11.13 -10.75
N PHE A 56 -27.40 -12.14 -10.19
CA PHE A 56 -26.24 -11.92 -9.34
C PHE A 56 -25.04 -11.38 -10.13
N GLU A 57 -24.78 -11.89 -11.34
CA GLU A 57 -23.69 -11.41 -12.19
C GLU A 57 -23.88 -9.96 -12.62
N GLU A 58 -25.10 -9.54 -12.96
CA GLU A 58 -25.41 -8.14 -13.27
C GLU A 58 -25.27 -7.24 -12.05
N PHE A 59 -25.78 -7.67 -10.90
CA PHE A 59 -25.57 -6.99 -9.63
C PHE A 59 -24.08 -6.83 -9.33
N TYR A 60 -23.30 -7.90 -9.46
CA TYR A 60 -21.87 -7.90 -9.14
C TYR A 60 -21.10 -6.96 -10.06
N LYS A 61 -21.39 -6.94 -11.37
CA LYS A 61 -20.81 -5.96 -12.30
C LYS A 61 -21.06 -4.51 -11.90
N ASN A 62 -22.24 -4.21 -11.36
CA ASN A 62 -22.59 -2.88 -10.86
C ASN A 62 -21.97 -2.59 -9.48
N ALA A 63 -21.77 -3.63 -8.66
CA ALA A 63 -21.23 -3.53 -7.32
C ALA A 63 -19.73 -3.22 -7.33
N VAL A 64 -18.97 -3.87 -8.21
CA VAL A 64 -17.53 -3.64 -8.39
C VAL A 64 -17.27 -2.18 -8.76
N LEU A 65 -16.09 -1.68 -8.38
CA LEU A 65 -15.67 -0.32 -8.67
C LEU A 65 -15.46 -0.12 -10.18
N SER A 66 -16.13 0.89 -10.74
CA SER A 66 -15.82 1.41 -12.07
C SER A 66 -14.48 2.15 -12.08
N GLU A 67 -13.87 2.30 -13.25
CA GLU A 67 -12.62 3.08 -13.39
C GLU A 67 -12.78 4.53 -12.91
N GLU A 68 -13.96 5.12 -13.09
CA GLU A 68 -14.27 6.46 -12.62
C GLU A 68 -14.30 6.53 -11.07
N GLU A 69 -14.91 5.54 -10.42
CA GLU A 69 -14.94 5.45 -8.95
C GLU A 69 -13.54 5.20 -8.37
N LYS A 70 -12.76 4.31 -9.00
CA LYS A 70 -11.35 4.12 -8.63
C LYS A 70 -10.56 5.43 -8.75
N HIS A 71 -10.76 6.18 -9.83
CA HIS A 71 -10.09 7.46 -10.04
C HIS A 71 -10.48 8.50 -8.98
N GLN A 72 -11.76 8.56 -8.59
CA GLN A 72 -12.19 9.44 -7.50
C GLN A 72 -11.59 9.05 -6.14
N ILE A 73 -11.51 7.74 -5.83
CA ILE A 73 -10.83 7.25 -4.64
C ILE A 73 -9.37 7.71 -4.66
N LEU A 74 -8.68 7.55 -5.79
CA LEU A 74 -7.29 7.98 -5.96
C LEU A 74 -7.11 9.49 -5.74
N ILE A 75 -7.97 10.34 -6.33
CA ILE A 75 -7.90 11.80 -6.13
C ILE A 75 -8.10 12.18 -4.66
N ARG A 76 -9.09 11.59 -4.01
CA ARG A 76 -9.37 11.86 -2.59
C ARG A 76 -8.19 11.43 -1.73
N SER A 77 -7.67 10.24 -1.97
CA SER A 77 -6.52 9.70 -1.25
C SER A 77 -5.26 10.50 -1.52
N GLN A 78 -5.07 11.04 -2.73
CA GLN A 78 -3.95 11.92 -3.05
C GLN A 78 -3.95 13.17 -2.17
N ALA A 79 -5.10 13.83 -2.01
CA ALA A 79 -5.21 15.02 -1.15
C ALA A 79 -4.90 14.70 0.33
N GLU A 80 -5.39 13.56 0.82
CA GLU A 80 -5.12 13.08 2.18
C GLU A 80 -3.63 12.72 2.37
N LEU A 81 -3.05 11.94 1.45
CA LEU A 81 -1.63 11.56 1.47
C LEU A 81 -0.71 12.78 1.37
N GLN A 82 -1.08 13.80 0.58
CA GLN A 82 -0.33 15.06 0.53
C GLN A 82 -0.36 15.79 1.88
N ALA A 83 -1.51 15.80 2.57
CA ALA A 83 -1.62 16.38 3.90
C ALA A 83 -0.76 15.60 4.92
N TYR A 84 -0.81 14.27 4.89
CA TYR A 84 0.03 13.43 5.74
C TYR A 84 1.53 13.58 5.45
N ALA A 85 1.92 13.68 4.18
CA ALA A 85 3.31 13.90 3.79
C ALA A 85 3.86 15.23 4.34
N LYS A 86 3.05 16.30 4.33
CA LYS A 86 3.44 17.59 4.94
C LYS A 86 3.65 17.49 6.45
N LYS A 87 2.74 16.80 7.15
CA LYS A 87 2.86 16.55 8.60
C LYS A 87 4.08 15.69 8.92
N LEU A 88 4.29 14.61 8.17
CA LEU A 88 5.45 13.74 8.34
C LEU A 88 6.76 14.50 8.08
N ASN A 89 6.81 15.33 7.05
CA ASN A 89 7.97 16.18 6.77
C ASN A 89 8.30 17.12 7.94
N LYS A 90 7.27 17.71 8.55
CA LYS A 90 7.42 18.55 9.75
C LYS A 90 7.92 17.74 10.95
N LEU A 91 7.31 16.58 11.22
CA LEU A 91 7.73 15.65 12.27
C LEU A 91 9.21 15.28 12.13
N MET A 92 9.62 14.83 10.93
CA MET A 92 11.00 14.45 10.65
C MET A 92 11.96 15.64 10.74
N HIS A 93 11.52 16.84 10.34
CA HIS A 93 12.32 18.05 10.48
C HIS A 93 12.57 18.44 11.94
N ASN A 94 11.53 18.37 12.78
CA ASN A 94 11.64 18.66 14.22
C ASN A 94 12.61 17.70 14.93
N HIS A 95 12.71 16.47 14.43
CA HIS A 95 13.65 15.45 14.88
C HIS A 95 15.02 15.50 14.17
N ASN A 96 15.36 16.60 13.49
CA ASN A 96 16.64 16.80 12.78
C ASN A 96 16.96 15.74 11.71
N ILE A 97 15.95 15.12 11.12
CA ILE A 97 16.11 14.21 9.98
C ILE A 97 16.17 15.04 8.69
N THR A 98 17.31 14.98 8.01
CA THR A 98 17.60 15.75 6.79
C THR A 98 16.77 15.27 5.60
N ALA A 99 16.49 16.15 4.63
CA ALA A 99 15.67 15.80 3.46
C ALA A 99 16.14 14.53 2.70
N PRO A 100 17.45 14.30 2.47
CA PRO A 100 17.93 13.05 1.87
C PRO A 100 17.66 11.80 2.72
N GLN A 101 17.67 11.92 4.05
CA GLN A 101 17.39 10.80 4.96
C GLN A 101 15.90 10.47 5.02
N ARG A 102 15.00 11.45 4.83
CA ARG A 102 13.55 11.25 4.88
C ARG A 102 13.07 10.21 3.88
N VAL A 103 13.65 10.21 2.68
CA VAL A 103 13.41 9.21 1.63
C VAL A 103 13.62 7.80 2.17
N LEU A 104 14.80 7.59 2.75
CA LEU A 104 15.26 6.30 3.24
C LEU A 104 14.43 5.86 4.43
N TYR A 105 14.07 6.78 5.32
CA TYR A 105 13.17 6.53 6.42
C TYR A 105 11.81 6.07 5.92
N VAL A 106 11.15 6.83 5.05
CA VAL A 106 9.84 6.46 4.54
C VAL A 106 9.86 5.10 3.86
N SER A 107 10.78 4.87 2.90
CA SER A 107 10.86 3.60 2.20
C SER A 107 11.23 2.45 3.13
N GLY A 108 12.17 2.65 4.05
CA GLY A 108 12.62 1.62 4.97
C GLY A 108 11.53 1.22 5.98
N MET A 109 10.85 2.20 6.58
CA MET A 109 9.75 1.91 7.52
C MET A 109 8.61 1.17 6.82
N LEU A 110 8.25 1.56 5.59
CA LEU A 110 7.22 0.86 4.82
C LEU A 110 7.62 -0.59 4.51
N LEU A 111 8.88 -0.85 4.16
CA LEU A 111 9.38 -2.22 3.96
C LEU A 111 9.35 -3.03 5.26
N ALA A 112 9.70 -2.42 6.38
CA ALA A 112 9.67 -3.08 7.69
C ALA A 112 8.24 -3.45 8.14
N MET A 113 7.22 -2.72 7.70
CA MET A 113 5.82 -3.02 7.98
C MET A 113 5.24 -4.16 7.13
N GLN A 114 5.95 -4.58 6.07
CA GLN A 114 5.47 -5.64 5.19
C GLN A 114 5.67 -7.02 5.80
N ASP A 115 4.69 -7.88 5.59
CA ASP A 115 4.79 -9.31 5.93
C ASP A 115 5.85 -10.02 5.08
N ILE A 116 6.56 -10.94 5.71
CA ILE A 116 7.59 -11.75 5.07
C ILE A 116 6.93 -12.99 4.48
N HIS A 117 7.10 -13.17 3.18
CA HIS A 117 6.58 -14.31 2.44
C HIS A 117 7.73 -15.06 1.77
N ASP A 118 7.61 -16.39 1.65
CA ASP A 118 8.53 -17.17 0.82
C ASP A 118 8.25 -16.97 -0.68
N GLN A 119 9.07 -17.60 -1.53
CA GLN A 119 8.93 -17.54 -2.99
C GLN A 119 7.61 -18.14 -3.50
N ASN A 120 6.94 -18.95 -2.68
CA ASN A 120 5.66 -19.59 -3.00
C ASN A 120 4.47 -18.82 -2.41
N GLY A 121 4.70 -17.62 -1.85
CA GLY A 121 3.65 -16.79 -1.25
C GLY A 121 3.18 -17.26 0.12
N LYS A 122 3.89 -18.19 0.78
CA LYS A 122 3.59 -18.60 2.14
C LYS A 122 4.13 -17.57 3.14
N LYS A 123 3.25 -17.06 4.01
CA LYS A 123 3.63 -16.16 5.10
C LYS A 123 4.58 -16.86 6.08
N LEU A 124 5.77 -16.29 6.26
CA LEU A 124 6.84 -16.75 7.15
C LEU A 124 6.90 -15.93 8.44
N GLY A 125 6.58 -14.64 8.37
CA GLY A 125 6.64 -13.72 9.48
C GLY A 125 5.75 -12.50 9.25
N GLU A 126 5.30 -11.90 10.35
CA GLU A 126 4.53 -10.67 10.32
C GLU A 126 5.46 -9.46 10.15
N GLY A 127 4.95 -8.42 9.49
CA GLY A 127 5.57 -7.11 9.47
C GLY A 127 5.61 -6.47 10.86
N LEU A 128 6.53 -5.51 11.06
CA LEU A 128 6.59 -4.77 12.31
C LEU A 128 5.38 -3.85 12.48
N THR A 129 4.94 -3.72 13.73
CA THR A 129 3.90 -2.79 14.16
C THR A 129 4.46 -1.80 15.18
N PRO A 130 3.77 -0.68 15.45
CA PRO A 130 4.19 0.29 16.48
C PRO A 130 4.40 -0.30 17.88
N HIS A 131 3.78 -1.44 18.19
CA HIS A 131 3.90 -2.12 19.47
C HIS A 131 5.24 -2.85 19.65
N ASP A 132 5.89 -3.20 18.54
CA ASP A 132 7.17 -3.91 18.54
C ASP A 132 8.34 -2.98 18.89
N LEU A 133 8.17 -1.67 18.61
CA LEU A 133 9.14 -0.63 18.92
C LEU A 133 8.94 -0.14 20.35
N LYS A 134 9.97 -0.26 21.19
CA LYS A 134 9.88 -0.03 22.65
C LYS A 134 10.88 1.00 23.16
N GLY A 135 11.70 1.59 22.30
CA GLY A 135 12.77 2.50 22.71
C GLY A 135 13.80 1.82 23.60
N SER A 136 14.08 0.52 23.35
CA SER A 136 15.03 -0.23 24.19
C SER A 136 16.45 0.30 23.99
N GLN A 137 17.16 0.56 25.08
CA GLN A 137 18.56 1.00 25.05
C GLN A 137 19.56 -0.16 24.99
N LEU A 138 19.07 -1.40 24.86
CA LEU A 138 19.93 -2.56 24.65
C LEU A 138 20.43 -2.55 23.21
N ALA A 139 21.76 -2.69 23.01
CA ALA A 139 22.41 -2.48 21.72
C ALA A 139 21.75 -3.21 20.52
N GLN A 140 21.21 -4.41 20.74
CA GLN A 140 20.57 -5.28 19.73
C GLN A 140 19.03 -5.21 19.71
N LYS A 141 18.42 -4.40 20.58
CA LYS A 141 16.95 -4.25 20.66
C LYS A 141 16.48 -2.81 20.46
N ARG A 142 17.40 -1.92 20.07
CA ARG A 142 17.09 -0.55 19.66
C ARG A 142 16.12 -0.57 18.48
N ASP A 143 15.19 0.38 18.46
CA ASP A 143 14.11 0.40 17.47
C ASP A 143 14.66 0.44 16.03
N GLY A 144 15.69 1.26 15.78
CA GLY A 144 16.35 1.35 14.48
C GLY A 144 17.03 0.06 14.04
N ILE A 145 17.54 -0.75 14.98
CA ILE A 145 18.11 -2.08 14.69
C ILE A 145 17.00 -3.05 14.31
N LEU A 146 15.91 -3.09 15.09
CA LEU A 146 14.75 -3.95 14.79
C LEU A 146 14.18 -3.64 13.39
N ILE A 147 14.04 -2.36 13.05
CA ILE A 147 13.59 -1.93 11.72
C ILE A 147 14.55 -2.41 10.63
N THR A 148 15.86 -2.21 10.81
CA THR A 148 16.86 -2.55 9.79
C THR A 148 16.97 -4.07 9.60
N ASP A 149 16.87 -4.84 10.68
CA ASP A 149 16.89 -6.30 10.64
C ASP A 149 15.65 -6.85 9.92
N GLN A 150 14.47 -6.28 10.18
CA GLN A 150 13.25 -6.65 9.46
C GLN A 150 13.36 -6.36 7.95
N ILE A 151 13.93 -5.21 7.57
CA ILE A 151 14.17 -4.88 6.16
C ILE A 151 15.12 -5.92 5.53
N ASN A 152 16.16 -6.34 6.24
CA ASN A 152 17.09 -7.38 5.77
C ASN A 152 16.37 -8.72 5.55
N GLU A 153 15.59 -9.19 6.52
CA GLU A 153 14.81 -10.43 6.36
C GLU A 153 13.84 -10.33 5.17
N PHE A 154 13.11 -9.22 5.05
CA PHE A 154 12.21 -8.99 3.92
C PHE A 154 12.95 -9.07 2.57
N LEU A 155 14.09 -8.40 2.44
CA LEU A 155 14.83 -8.35 1.17
C LEU A 155 15.49 -9.70 0.81
N GLN A 156 15.91 -10.49 1.79
CA GLN A 156 16.47 -11.82 1.56
C GLN A 156 15.46 -12.77 0.92
N HIS A 157 14.21 -12.71 1.36
CA HIS A 157 13.14 -13.57 0.86
C HIS A 157 12.56 -13.12 -0.50
N ARG A 158 12.97 -11.97 -1.03
CA ARG A 158 12.55 -11.43 -2.34
C ARG A 158 13.40 -11.89 -3.53
N GLY A 159 14.36 -12.80 -3.33
CA GLY A 159 15.19 -13.34 -4.43
C GLY A 159 16.12 -12.31 -5.08
N ILE A 160 16.46 -11.24 -4.36
CA ILE A 160 17.28 -10.15 -4.88
C ILE A 160 18.74 -10.59 -4.91
N LYS A 161 19.44 -10.30 -6.02
CA LYS A 161 20.88 -10.60 -6.17
C LYS A 161 21.67 -10.01 -4.99
N ALA A 162 22.62 -10.79 -4.46
CA ALA A 162 23.39 -10.46 -3.26
C ALA A 162 24.04 -9.06 -3.30
N GLU A 163 24.56 -8.62 -4.46
CA GLU A 163 25.14 -7.30 -4.60
C GLU A 163 24.11 -6.17 -4.44
N LYS A 164 22.95 -6.29 -5.09
CA LYS A 164 21.86 -5.31 -4.97
C LYS A 164 21.32 -5.28 -3.54
N HIS A 165 21.15 -6.46 -2.94
CA HIS A 165 20.76 -6.61 -1.55
C HIS A 165 21.68 -5.83 -0.60
N LYS A 166 23.00 -6.02 -0.74
CA LYS A 166 24.00 -5.32 0.07
C LYS A 166 23.96 -3.80 -0.11
N LEU A 167 23.77 -3.32 -1.34
CA LEU A 167 23.67 -1.88 -1.62
C LEU A 167 22.43 -1.25 -0.96
N MET A 168 21.27 -1.91 -1.07
CA MET A 168 20.04 -1.41 -0.45
C MET A 168 20.15 -1.39 1.08
N LEU A 169 20.68 -2.46 1.68
CA LEU A 169 20.88 -2.49 3.13
C LEU A 169 21.88 -1.46 3.62
N ALA A 170 22.93 -1.17 2.86
CA ALA A 170 23.83 -0.08 3.19
C ALA A 170 23.08 1.26 3.25
N SER A 171 22.14 1.51 2.34
CA SER A 171 21.29 2.72 2.37
C SER A 171 20.35 2.75 3.57
N PHE A 172 19.68 1.64 3.90
CA PHE A 172 18.73 1.58 5.03
C PHE A 172 19.42 1.56 6.40
N SER A 173 20.71 1.18 6.47
CA SER A 173 21.47 1.19 7.72
C SER A 173 21.53 2.57 8.40
N GLU A 174 21.34 3.65 7.63
CA GLU A 174 21.23 5.02 8.15
C GLU A 174 20.10 5.19 9.20
N ILE A 175 19.06 4.34 9.18
CA ILE A 175 17.98 4.35 10.18
C ILE A 175 18.48 3.92 11.58
N SER A 176 19.44 2.99 11.62
CA SER A 176 19.98 2.41 12.86
C SER A 176 21.28 3.06 13.36
N LYS A 177 21.87 3.93 12.54
CA LYS A 177 23.22 4.49 12.72
C LYS A 177 23.31 5.46 13.90
N ASP A 178 22.27 6.27 14.11
CA ASP A 178 22.21 7.25 15.18
C ASP A 178 21.42 6.68 16.37
N ALA A 179 22.15 6.26 17.41
CA ALA A 179 21.55 5.66 18.60
C ALA A 179 20.68 6.64 19.40
N GLN A 180 20.90 7.96 19.27
CA GLN A 180 20.08 8.95 19.97
C GLN A 180 18.64 8.95 19.46
N ARG A 181 18.39 8.50 18.22
CA ARG A 181 17.04 8.37 17.64
C ARG A 181 16.25 7.21 18.22
N ASP A 182 16.89 6.33 18.99
CA ASP A 182 16.27 5.22 19.71
C ASP A 182 15.98 5.56 21.18
N GLU A 183 16.45 6.70 21.68
CA GLU A 183 16.19 7.18 23.05
C GLU A 183 14.76 7.74 23.15
N PRO A 184 13.99 7.38 24.21
CA PRO A 184 12.68 7.98 24.44
C PRO A 184 12.78 9.49 24.61
N THR A 185 11.98 10.24 23.85
CA THR A 185 11.89 11.71 23.90
C THR A 185 10.44 12.15 23.98
N GLU A 186 10.22 13.42 24.34
CA GLU A 186 8.89 14.03 24.31
C GLU A 186 8.27 13.84 22.91
N ASN A 187 7.02 13.39 22.89
CA ASN A 187 6.33 13.14 21.64
C ASN A 187 6.02 14.44 20.90
N ASP A 188 6.34 14.48 19.61
CA ASP A 188 5.99 15.62 18.78
C ASP A 188 4.45 15.78 18.67
N LYS A 189 3.99 17.03 18.59
CA LYS A 189 2.56 17.38 18.51
C LYS A 189 1.83 16.69 17.37
N GLU A 190 2.52 16.41 16.25
CA GLU A 190 1.92 15.74 15.10
C GLU A 190 1.59 14.27 15.37
N ILE A 191 2.17 13.63 16.40
CA ILE A 191 2.00 12.20 16.70
C ILE A 191 1.59 11.89 18.15
N ALA A 192 1.69 12.85 19.06
CA ALA A 192 1.42 12.66 20.48
C ALA A 192 0.03 12.08 20.80
N HIS A 193 -0.97 12.33 19.94
CA HIS A 193 -2.32 11.78 20.09
C HIS A 193 -2.43 10.27 19.81
N LEU A 194 -1.41 9.66 19.19
CA LEU A 194 -1.33 8.23 18.88
C LEU A 194 -0.37 7.46 19.80
N LEU A 195 0.21 8.12 20.80
CA LEU A 195 1.22 7.55 21.68
C LEU A 195 0.89 7.85 23.14
N ASP A 196 0.87 6.81 23.98
CA ASP A 196 0.51 6.93 25.40
C ASP A 196 1.65 7.48 26.27
N SER A 197 2.90 7.37 25.80
CA SER A 197 4.10 7.79 26.54
C SER A 197 5.20 8.26 25.60
N ASP A 198 6.20 8.94 26.17
CA ASP A 198 7.44 9.30 25.48
C ASP A 198 8.02 8.09 24.75
N SER A 199 8.44 8.35 23.52
CA SER A 199 8.81 7.32 22.54
C SER A 199 10.03 7.77 21.76
N SER A 200 10.79 6.79 21.24
CA SER A 200 11.95 7.08 20.41
C SER A 200 11.55 7.83 19.13
N THR A 201 12.46 8.62 18.55
CA THR A 201 12.23 9.26 17.25
C THR A 201 11.85 8.23 16.19
N ASN A 202 12.54 7.09 16.15
CA ASN A 202 12.25 6.00 15.21
C ASN A 202 10.82 5.47 15.41
N LYS A 203 10.37 5.26 16.65
CA LYS A 203 8.98 4.86 16.95
C LYS A 203 7.98 5.94 16.56
N GLN A 204 8.23 7.20 16.87
CA GLN A 204 7.34 8.32 16.51
C GLN A 204 7.12 8.38 14.99
N VAL A 205 8.19 8.32 14.19
CA VAL A 205 8.11 8.31 12.73
C VAL A 205 7.43 7.03 12.22
N PHE A 206 7.78 5.88 12.77
CA PHE A 206 7.19 4.59 12.40
C PHE A 206 5.67 4.56 12.66
N THR A 207 5.23 4.98 13.84
CA THR A 207 3.80 5.04 14.20
C THR A 207 3.04 6.00 13.30
N PHE A 208 3.61 7.16 12.98
CA PHE A 208 2.96 8.10 12.05
C PHE A 208 2.73 7.42 10.69
N ILE A 209 3.76 6.77 10.15
CA ILE A 209 3.66 6.10 8.85
C ILE A 209 2.68 4.94 8.94
N TYR A 210 2.72 4.14 10.00
CA TYR A 210 1.84 2.99 10.17
C TYR A 210 0.36 3.39 10.18
N GLU A 211 -0.01 4.32 11.06
CA GLU A 211 -1.41 4.69 11.29
C GLU A 211 -2.01 5.50 10.15
N ASN A 212 -1.25 6.46 9.59
CA ASN A 212 -1.79 7.40 8.62
C ASN A 212 -1.59 6.98 7.17
N ILE A 213 -0.59 6.16 6.89
CA ILE A 213 -0.16 5.84 5.52
C ILE A 213 -0.31 4.36 5.26
N PHE A 214 0.37 3.50 6.03
CA PHE A 214 0.36 2.06 5.80
C PHE A 214 -1.05 1.49 5.89
N LYS A 215 -1.79 1.71 6.99
CA LYS A 215 -3.19 1.24 7.12
C LYS A 215 -4.11 1.82 6.04
N SER A 216 -3.90 3.09 5.70
CA SER A 216 -4.68 3.77 4.65
C SER A 216 -4.46 3.13 3.30
N ILE A 217 -3.22 2.76 2.97
CA ILE A 217 -2.85 2.13 1.70
C ILE A 217 -3.23 0.65 1.77
N ASP A 218 -2.60 -0.14 2.65
CA ASP A 218 -2.78 -1.60 2.79
C ASP A 218 -4.24 -2.04 2.99
N GLY A 219 -5.05 -1.20 3.60
CA GLY A 219 -6.49 -1.43 3.72
C GLY A 219 -7.24 -1.49 2.38
N PHE A 220 -6.61 -1.18 1.23
CA PHE A 220 -7.13 -1.40 -0.13
C PHE A 220 -6.64 -2.71 -0.78
N GLY A 221 -6.08 -3.65 -0.01
CA GLY A 221 -5.35 -4.87 -0.45
C GLY A 221 -5.98 -5.84 -1.48
N GLY A 222 -7.11 -5.51 -2.11
CA GLY A 222 -7.63 -6.16 -3.32
C GLY A 222 -7.31 -5.41 -4.64
N HIS A 223 -6.81 -4.17 -4.55
CA HIS A 223 -6.56 -3.27 -5.68
C HIS A 223 -5.10 -2.86 -5.75
N ILE A 224 -4.26 -3.74 -6.30
CA ILE A 224 -2.81 -3.55 -6.43
C ILE A 224 -2.47 -2.28 -7.24
N ASP A 225 -3.32 -1.95 -8.21
CA ASP A 225 -3.30 -0.70 -9.00
C ASP A 225 -3.37 0.53 -8.09
N ILE A 226 -4.39 0.57 -7.23
CA ILE A 226 -4.63 1.68 -6.31
C ILE A 226 -3.50 1.77 -5.28
N MET A 227 -3.06 0.63 -4.73
CA MET A 227 -1.95 0.55 -3.78
C MET A 227 -0.66 1.17 -4.33
N GLY A 228 -0.25 0.74 -5.53
CA GLY A 228 0.99 1.20 -6.16
C GLY A 228 0.99 2.69 -6.49
N GLU A 229 -0.15 3.21 -6.95
CA GLU A 229 -0.32 4.65 -7.21
C GLU A 229 -0.28 5.47 -5.92
N MET A 230 -0.98 5.03 -4.86
CA MET A 230 -0.96 5.70 -3.56
C MET A 230 0.47 5.73 -2.96
N TYR A 231 1.22 4.63 -3.07
CA TYR A 231 2.62 4.59 -2.64
C TYR A 231 3.49 5.57 -3.42
N SER A 232 3.36 5.58 -4.75
CA SER A 232 4.15 6.45 -5.62
C SER A 232 3.88 7.93 -5.37
N GLU A 233 2.60 8.28 -5.20
CA GLU A 233 2.17 9.65 -4.93
C GLU A 233 2.53 10.10 -3.51
N PHE A 234 2.49 9.18 -2.53
CA PHE A 234 2.99 9.49 -1.20
C PHE A 234 4.49 9.75 -1.20
N LEU A 235 5.28 8.89 -1.86
CA LEU A 235 6.71 9.10 -2.01
C LEU A 235 6.99 10.45 -2.68
N LYS A 236 6.30 10.79 -3.78
CA LYS A 236 6.39 12.11 -4.41
C LYS A 236 6.31 13.26 -3.41
N TYR A 237 5.31 13.27 -2.53
CA TYR A 237 5.13 14.37 -1.58
C TYR A 237 6.06 14.29 -0.37
N ALA A 238 6.38 13.08 0.10
CA ALA A 238 7.33 12.87 1.19
C ALA A 238 8.73 13.35 0.81
N LEU A 239 9.09 13.22 -0.48
CA LEU A 239 10.33 13.70 -1.08
C LEU A 239 10.36 15.21 -1.36
N GLY A 240 9.24 15.92 -1.11
CA GLY A 240 9.04 17.29 -1.58
C GLY A 240 8.72 17.34 -3.07
N ASP A 241 8.32 18.50 -3.60
CA ASP A 241 7.84 18.73 -4.98
C ASP A 241 8.88 18.44 -6.10
N GLY A 242 9.88 17.59 -5.86
CA GLY A 242 10.97 17.29 -6.78
C GLY A 242 11.90 18.48 -7.02
N LYS A 243 11.55 19.70 -6.60
CA LYS A 243 12.37 20.90 -6.80
C LYS A 243 13.71 20.88 -6.07
N GLU A 244 13.77 20.28 -4.89
CA GLU A 244 15.02 20.18 -4.12
C GLU A 244 15.90 18.99 -4.54
N ILE A 245 15.34 18.00 -5.27
CA ILE A 245 16.03 16.74 -5.62
C ILE A 245 16.12 16.50 -7.14
N GLY A 246 15.45 17.32 -7.97
CA GLY A 246 15.44 17.22 -9.44
C GLY A 246 14.59 16.07 -10.02
N ILE A 247 13.75 15.40 -9.23
CA ILE A 247 12.97 14.22 -9.67
C ILE A 247 11.64 14.68 -10.28
N VAL A 248 11.41 14.39 -11.56
CA VAL A 248 10.14 14.64 -12.26
C VAL A 248 9.32 13.35 -12.27
N LEU A 249 8.05 13.44 -11.88
CA LEU A 249 7.15 12.29 -11.80
C LEU A 249 6.01 12.44 -12.82
N THR A 250 5.95 11.49 -13.75
CA THR A 250 4.91 11.40 -14.77
C THR A 250 3.58 10.99 -14.13
N PRO A 251 2.46 11.70 -14.39
CA PRO A 251 1.16 11.33 -13.84
C PRO A 251 0.70 9.92 -14.30
N PRO A 252 0.06 9.12 -13.43
CA PRO A 252 -0.32 7.74 -13.76
C PRO A 252 -1.24 7.59 -14.99
N TYR A 253 -2.19 8.51 -15.17
CA TYR A 253 -3.07 8.48 -16.34
C TYR A 253 -2.30 8.67 -17.66
N VAL A 254 -1.17 9.39 -17.65
CA VAL A 254 -0.31 9.55 -18.83
C VAL A 254 0.44 8.26 -19.12
N THR A 255 1.03 7.63 -18.11
CA THR A 255 1.76 6.36 -18.29
C THR A 255 0.82 5.24 -18.73
N LYS A 256 -0.38 5.15 -18.15
CA LYS A 256 -1.44 4.21 -18.54
C LYS A 256 -1.93 4.45 -19.96
N MET A 257 -2.25 5.70 -20.33
CA MET A 257 -2.66 6.06 -21.69
C MET A 257 -1.59 5.68 -22.72
N MET A 258 -0.32 6.01 -22.46
CA MET A 258 0.78 5.70 -23.37
C MET A 258 1.00 4.18 -23.51
N ALA A 259 0.94 3.44 -22.41
CA ALA A 259 1.05 1.98 -22.44
C ALA A 259 -0.12 1.34 -23.21
N GLN A 260 -1.35 1.86 -23.05
CA GLN A 260 -2.53 1.41 -23.81
C GLN A 260 -2.39 1.72 -25.30
N MET A 261 -1.87 2.90 -25.67
CA MET A 261 -1.61 3.25 -27.08
C MET A 261 -0.61 2.32 -27.75
N LEU A 262 0.35 1.77 -26.99
CA LEU A 262 1.31 0.78 -27.47
C LEU A 262 0.73 -0.63 -27.55
N ASN A 263 -0.50 -0.85 -27.08
CA ASN A 263 -1.20 -2.14 -27.06
C ASN A 263 -0.33 -3.26 -26.47
N ILE A 264 0.25 -3.00 -25.30
CA ILE A 264 1.12 -3.94 -24.58
C ILE A 264 0.37 -5.25 -24.30
N LYS A 265 1.04 -6.38 -24.59
CA LYS A 265 0.56 -7.75 -24.40
C LYS A 265 1.42 -8.53 -23.43
N ALA A 266 0.86 -9.60 -22.86
CA ALA A 266 1.52 -10.41 -21.84
C ALA A 266 2.90 -10.98 -22.26
N ASN A 267 3.14 -11.17 -23.56
CA ASN A 267 4.40 -11.69 -24.10
C ASN A 267 5.40 -10.60 -24.54
N ASN A 268 5.07 -9.32 -24.37
CA ASN A 268 5.95 -8.23 -24.77
C ASN A 268 7.11 -8.05 -23.77
N LYS A 269 8.22 -7.49 -24.23
CA LYS A 269 9.32 -7.04 -23.36
C LYS A 269 9.38 -5.54 -23.39
N VAL A 270 9.26 -4.91 -22.23
CA VAL A 270 9.21 -3.46 -22.09
C VAL A 270 10.51 -2.96 -21.49
N MET A 271 11.07 -1.91 -22.08
CA MET A 271 12.28 -1.26 -21.61
C MET A 271 12.02 0.24 -21.55
N ASP A 272 12.33 0.84 -20.41
CA ASP A 272 12.31 2.28 -20.22
C ASP A 272 13.74 2.74 -19.92
N LEU A 273 14.28 3.58 -20.79
CA LEU A 273 15.67 4.08 -20.69
C LEU A 273 15.81 5.22 -19.67
N ALA A 274 14.69 5.81 -19.26
CA ALA A 274 14.62 6.92 -18.31
C ALA A 274 13.60 6.60 -17.21
N THR A 275 13.76 5.40 -16.60
CA THR A 275 12.73 4.80 -15.73
C THR A 275 12.22 5.74 -14.64
N GLY A 276 13.07 6.58 -14.06
CA GLY A 276 12.70 7.43 -12.93
C GLY A 276 12.06 6.59 -11.81
N SER A 277 10.82 6.93 -11.44
CA SER A 277 9.98 6.17 -10.49
C SER A 277 9.36 4.88 -11.04
N ALA A 278 9.76 4.44 -12.23
CA ALA A 278 9.27 3.27 -12.95
C ALA A 278 7.79 3.33 -13.36
N GLY A 279 7.18 4.51 -13.45
CA GLY A 279 5.75 4.67 -13.77
C GLY A 279 5.31 3.98 -15.09
N PHE A 280 6.11 4.09 -16.14
CA PHE A 280 5.82 3.40 -17.42
C PHE A 280 5.93 1.88 -17.32
N LEU A 281 6.91 1.37 -16.57
CA LEU A 281 7.10 -0.06 -16.38
C LEU A 281 5.97 -0.67 -15.53
N ILE A 282 5.51 0.06 -14.51
CA ILE A 282 4.36 -0.35 -13.69
C ILE A 282 3.09 -0.39 -14.54
N SER A 283 2.79 0.66 -15.30
CA SER A 283 1.61 0.68 -16.18
C SER A 283 1.66 -0.39 -17.28
N ALA A 284 2.85 -0.67 -17.82
CA ALA A 284 3.01 -1.77 -18.78
C ALA A 284 2.78 -3.13 -18.11
N MET A 285 3.36 -3.37 -16.94
CA MET A 285 3.19 -4.61 -16.18
C MET A 285 1.71 -4.86 -15.84
N GLU A 286 0.97 -3.82 -15.43
CA GLU A 286 -0.46 -3.91 -15.15
C GLU A 286 -1.25 -4.40 -16.39
N LEU A 287 -0.99 -3.82 -17.56
CA LEU A 287 -1.63 -4.25 -18.81
C LEU A 287 -1.24 -5.69 -19.20
N MET A 288 0.01 -6.08 -18.96
CA MET A 288 0.48 -7.45 -19.23
C MET A 288 -0.23 -8.48 -18.34
N ILE A 289 -0.38 -8.18 -17.04
CA ILE A 289 -1.11 -9.02 -16.09
C ILE A 289 -2.58 -9.12 -16.51
N GLN A 290 -3.23 -8.00 -16.84
CA GLN A 290 -4.62 -7.97 -17.28
C GLN A 290 -4.84 -8.78 -18.58
N ASP A 291 -3.92 -8.68 -19.54
CA ASP A 291 -3.96 -9.45 -20.78
C ASP A 291 -3.79 -10.96 -20.52
N ALA A 292 -2.93 -11.36 -19.57
CA ALA A 292 -2.77 -12.74 -19.14
C ALA A 292 -4.05 -13.30 -18.49
N GLU A 293 -4.67 -12.55 -17.58
CA GLU A 293 -5.93 -12.94 -16.92
C GLU A 293 -7.08 -13.04 -17.93
N ASN A 294 -7.14 -12.16 -18.93
CA ASN A 294 -8.15 -12.21 -19.99
C ASN A 294 -7.98 -13.42 -20.92
N GLN A 295 -6.74 -13.87 -21.16
CA GLN A 295 -6.46 -15.02 -22.02
C GLN A 295 -6.77 -16.37 -21.35
N PHE A 296 -6.43 -16.52 -20.07
CA PHE A 296 -6.47 -17.82 -19.39
C PHE A 296 -7.48 -17.89 -18.23
N ALA A 297 -8.31 -16.85 -18.05
CA ALA A 297 -9.14 -16.61 -16.87
C ALA A 297 -8.34 -16.34 -15.59
N LYS A 298 -8.83 -15.40 -14.79
CA LYS A 298 -8.22 -14.98 -13.52
C LYS A 298 -8.11 -16.16 -12.55
N GLY A 299 -6.93 -16.34 -11.95
CA GLY A 299 -6.65 -17.41 -10.99
C GLY A 299 -6.44 -18.80 -11.61
N SER A 300 -6.36 -18.93 -12.94
CA SER A 300 -5.94 -20.18 -13.54
C SER A 300 -4.44 -20.39 -13.42
N THR A 301 -4.00 -21.64 -13.32
CA THR A 301 -2.56 -21.98 -13.28
C THR A 301 -1.80 -21.43 -14.50
N ALA A 302 -2.45 -21.36 -15.66
CA ALA A 302 -1.84 -20.80 -16.87
C ALA A 302 -1.67 -19.28 -16.78
N ALA A 303 -2.64 -18.54 -16.23
CA ALA A 303 -2.50 -17.12 -15.96
C ALA A 303 -1.41 -16.85 -14.91
N GLU A 304 -1.41 -17.60 -13.81
CA GLU A 304 -0.44 -17.43 -12.72
C GLU A 304 1.00 -17.69 -13.15
N ASN A 305 1.24 -18.72 -13.96
CA ASN A 305 2.56 -18.99 -14.52
C ASN A 305 3.04 -17.83 -15.41
N LEU A 306 2.18 -17.32 -16.28
CA LEU A 306 2.52 -16.20 -17.15
C LEU A 306 2.77 -14.91 -16.35
N ILE A 307 1.97 -14.66 -15.32
CA ILE A 307 2.16 -13.53 -14.39
C ILE A 307 3.48 -13.67 -13.62
N SER A 308 3.87 -14.89 -13.23
CA SER A 308 5.16 -15.13 -12.59
C SER A 308 6.34 -14.84 -13.51
N ASP A 309 6.20 -15.05 -14.82
CA ASP A 309 7.23 -14.73 -15.81
C ASP A 309 7.31 -13.22 -16.13
N ILE A 310 6.21 -12.49 -15.88
CA ILE A 310 6.13 -11.03 -16.06
C ILE A 310 6.82 -10.27 -14.90
N LYS A 311 6.71 -10.80 -13.67
CA LYS A 311 7.26 -10.21 -12.43
C LYS A 311 8.77 -10.42 -12.28
#